data_AF-A0A351MSR9-F1
#
_entry.id   AF-A0A351MSR9-F1
#
_cell.length_a   1.000
_cell.length_b   1.000
_cell.length_c   1.000
_cell.angle_alpha   90.00
_cell.angle_beta   90.00
_cell.angle_gamma   90.00
#
_symmetry.space_group_name_H-M   'P 1'
#
loop_
_entity.id
_entity.type
_entity.pdbx_description
1 polymer ?
#
loop_
_entity_poly.entity_id
_entity_poly.type
_entity_poly.pdbx_seq_one_letter_code
_entity_poly.pdbx_strand_id
1 'polypeptide(L)' 'SFQAHDIRKWTKDKHQRVDDTPFGGGPGMLMSCQPLFDAVDAVSTAGCEVIYLCPDGELLNQAIAQDLAS' A
#
# COMPACT_ATOMS: atom_id res chain seq x y z
N SER A 1 -11.14 -2.09 -15.87
CA SER A 1 -10.94 -3.50 -15.44
C SER A 1 -10.32 -3.49 -14.07
N PHE A 2 -10.56 -4.50 -13.24
CA PHE A 2 -9.99 -4.60 -11.90
C PHE A 2 -8.84 -5.62 -11.88
N GLN A 3 -7.74 -5.29 -11.21
CA GLN A 3 -6.60 -6.17 -10.98
C GLN A 3 -6.23 -6.16 -9.49
N ALA A 4 -6.08 -7.34 -8.92
CA ALA A 4 -5.59 -7.50 -7.55
C ALA A 4 -4.17 -8.04 -7.58
N HIS A 5 -3.28 -7.42 -6.80
CA HIS A 5 -1.86 -7.75 -6.73
C HIS A 5 -1.52 -8.24 -5.33
N ASP A 6 -0.88 -9.40 -5.22
CA ASP A 6 -0.39 -9.93 -3.94
C ASP A 6 0.99 -9.35 -3.62
N ILE A 7 1.05 -8.46 -2.64
CA ILE A 7 2.28 -7.79 -2.17
C ILE A 7 3.40 -8.78 -1.80
N ARG A 8 3.07 -10.01 -1.40
CA ARG A 8 4.07 -11.05 -1.06
C ARG A 8 4.92 -11.47 -2.24
N LYS A 9 4.50 -11.20 -3.48
CA LYS A 9 5.30 -11.49 -4.67
C LYS A 9 6.51 -10.56 -4.83
N TRP A 10 6.52 -9.42 -4.15
CA TRP A 10 7.59 -8.43 -4.23
C TRP A 10 8.55 -8.48 -3.05
N THR A 11 8.34 -9.33 -2.05
CA THR A 11 9.29 -9.44 -0.93
C THR A 11 10.56 -10.18 -1.34
N LYS A 12 11.69 -9.72 -0.80
CA LYS A 12 13.00 -10.39 -0.93
C LYS A 12 13.24 -11.39 0.21
N ASP A 13 12.32 -11.49 1.17
CA ASP A 13 12.41 -12.43 2.28
C ASP A 13 12.06 -13.87 1.85
N LYS A 14 12.92 -14.83 2.23
CA LYS A 14 12.77 -16.25 1.86
C LYS A 14 11.50 -16.91 2.43
N HIS A 15 10.90 -16.33 3.47
CA HIS A 15 9.67 -16.81 4.09
C HIS A 15 8.45 -15.98 3.67
N GLN A 16 8.60 -15.10 2.68
CA GLN A 16 7.55 -14.23 2.17
C GLN A 16 6.98 -13.25 3.21
N ARG A 17 7.80 -12.81 4.16
CA ARG A 17 7.40 -11.78 5.14
C ARG A 17 7.22 -10.43 4.46
N VAL A 18 6.16 -9.71 4.85
CA VAL A 18 5.82 -8.38 4.31
C VAL A 18 5.63 -7.34 5.40
N ASP A 19 5.85 -7.74 6.65
CA ASP A 19 5.69 -6.96 7.86
C ASP A 19 6.84 -7.27 8.82
N ASP A 20 7.12 -6.33 9.70
CA ASP A 20 8.09 -6.48 10.78
C ASP A 20 7.62 -5.75 12.04
N THR A 21 8.26 -6.05 13.16
CA THR A 21 8.00 -5.39 14.43
C THR A 21 8.30 -3.90 14.35
N PRO A 22 7.46 -3.03 14.95
CA PRO A 22 7.73 -1.60 14.99
C PRO A 22 9.05 -1.29 15.72
N PHE A 23 9.87 -0.40 15.13
CA PHE A 23 11.02 0.15 15.83
C PHE A 23 10.56 0.95 17.07
N GLY A 24 11.30 0.82 18.18
CA GLY A 24 10.92 1.42 19.46
C GLY A 24 9.99 0.55 20.32
N GLY A 25 9.54 -0.61 19.80
CA GLY A 25 8.66 -1.52 20.50
C GLY A 25 7.19 -1.08 20.46
N GLY A 26 6.31 -1.98 20.87
CA GLY A 26 4.86 -1.81 20.79
C GLY A 26 4.18 -3.08 20.29
N PRO A 27 2.87 -3.23 20.53
CA PRO A 27 2.12 -4.37 20.03
C PRO A 27 1.92 -4.28 18.51
N GLY A 28 1.76 -5.45 17.88
CA GLY A 28 1.41 -5.54 16.46
C GLY A 28 2.61 -5.56 15.52
N MET A 29 2.32 -5.41 14.23
CA MET A 29 3.25 -5.49 13.12
C MET A 29 3.05 -4.29 12.19
N LEU A 30 4.11 -3.86 11.53
CA LEU A 30 4.11 -2.78 10.55
C LEU A 30 4.50 -3.34 9.18
N MET A 31 3.81 -2.93 8.11
CA MET A 31 4.22 -3.33 6.77
C MET A 31 5.65 -2.85 6.47
N SER A 32 6.46 -3.75 5.92
CA SER A 32 7.83 -3.47 5.52
C SER A 32 7.86 -2.61 4.27
N CYS A 33 8.74 -1.61 4.26
CA CYS A 33 8.90 -0.71 3.11
C CYS A 33 9.25 -1.46 1.82
N GLN A 34 10.16 -2.43 1.88
CA GLN A 34 10.70 -3.09 0.68
C GLN A 34 9.63 -3.70 -0.24
N PRO A 35 8.78 -4.64 0.20
CA PRO A 35 7.77 -5.21 -0.69
C PRO A 35 6.68 -4.20 -1.07
N LEU A 36 6.39 -3.21 -0.22
CA LEU A 36 5.38 -2.20 -0.48
C LEU A 36 5.79 -1.27 -1.63
N PHE A 37 6.98 -0.67 -1.55
CA PHE A 37 7.48 0.21 -2.61
C PHE A 37 7.78 -0.54 -3.90
N ASP A 38 8.41 -1.72 -3.82
CA ASP A 38 8.68 -2.54 -5.02
C ASP A 38 7.37 -2.94 -5.74
N ALA A 39 6.27 -3.17 -5.00
CA ALA A 39 4.96 -3.45 -5.58
C ALA A 39 4.33 -2.22 -6.22
N VAL A 40 4.34 -1.07 -5.53
CA VAL A 40 3.81 0.20 -6.05
C VAL A 40 4.54 0.59 -7.33
N ASP A 41 5.88 0.59 -7.32
CA ASP A 41 6.71 0.95 -8.47
C ASP A 41 6.46 0.03 -9.67
N ALA A 42 6.14 -1.24 -9.44
CA ALA A 42 5.88 -2.21 -10.50
C ALA A 42 4.50 -2.06 -11.16
N VAL A 43 3.51 -1.51 -10.44
CA VAL A 43 2.11 -1.38 -10.94
C VAL A 43 1.75 0.03 -11.34
N SER A 44 2.42 1.03 -10.76
CA SER A 44 2.19 2.44 -11.06
C SER A 44 2.61 2.77 -12.49
N THR A 45 1.85 3.67 -13.12
CA THR A 45 2.15 4.20 -14.45
C THR A 45 2.28 5.72 -14.38
N ALA A 46 2.89 6.33 -15.39
CA ALA A 46 3.05 7.78 -15.41
C ALA A 46 1.67 8.47 -15.35
N GLY A 47 1.45 9.30 -14.33
CA GLY A 47 0.20 10.02 -14.12
C GLY A 47 -0.89 9.25 -13.36
N CYS A 48 -0.61 8.04 -12.85
CA CYS A 48 -1.57 7.37 -11.96
C CYS A 48 -1.57 7.99 -10.56
N GLU A 49 -2.74 8.05 -9.94
CA GLU A 49 -2.89 8.43 -8.54
C GLU A 49 -2.69 7.22 -7.62
N VAL A 50 -1.86 7.38 -6.59
CA VAL A 50 -1.59 6.34 -5.59
C VAL A 50 -2.33 6.69 -4.31
N ILE A 51 -3.31 5.85 -3.94
CA ILE A 51 -4.20 6.09 -2.79
C ILE A 51 -3.78 5.17 -1.64
N TYR A 52 -3.43 5.75 -0.50
CA TYR A 52 -3.16 5.02 0.74
C TYR A 52 -4.32 5.18 1.73
N LEU A 53 -4.92 4.05 2.12
CA LEU A 53 -6.05 4.04 3.05
C LEU A 53 -5.52 4.00 4.50
N CYS A 54 -5.73 5.09 5.23
CA CYS A 54 -5.27 5.24 6.60
C CYS A 54 -6.33 5.99 7.43
N PRO A 55 -6.55 5.63 8.72
CA PRO A 55 -7.53 6.31 9.57
C PRO A 55 -7.21 7.78 9.86
N ASP A 56 -5.96 8.21 9.71
CA ASP A 56 -5.51 9.60 9.83
C ASP A 56 -5.48 10.34 8.48
N GLY A 57 -5.99 9.71 7.42
CA GLY A 57 -6.14 10.33 6.10
C GLY A 57 -7.36 11.26 5.99
N GLU A 58 -7.54 11.86 4.81
CA GLU A 58 -8.74 12.64 4.50
C GLU A 58 -9.99 11.75 4.48
N LEU A 59 -11.10 12.26 5.02
CA LEU A 59 -12.38 11.55 5.04
C LEU A 59 -12.92 11.39 3.61
N LEU A 60 -12.86 10.17 3.09
CA LEU A 60 -13.48 9.80 1.82
C LEU A 60 -14.98 10.13 1.86
N ASN A 61 -15.40 11.05 0.97
CA ASN A 61 -16.77 11.52 0.85
C ASN A 61 -17.22 11.51 -0.63
N GLN A 62 -18.47 11.87 -0.87
CA GLN A 62 -19.06 11.81 -2.21
C GLN A 62 -18.38 12.75 -3.23
N ALA A 63 -17.84 13.88 -2.79
CA ALA A 63 -17.12 14.81 -3.67
C ALA A 63 -15.79 14.20 -4.11
N ILE A 64 -14.98 13.68 -3.17
CA ILE A 64 -13.72 12.99 -3.48
C ILE A 64 -13.98 11.79 -4.42
N ALA A 65 -15.05 11.02 -4.17
CA ALA A 65 -15.40 9.89 -5.03
C ALA A 65 -15.79 10.32 -6.47
N GLN A 66 -16.35 11.52 -6.66
CA GLN A 66 -16.64 12.07 -7.98
C GLN A 66 -15.35 12.52 -8.68
N ASP A 67 -14.45 13.18 -7.95
CA ASP A 67 -13.14 13.61 -8.46
C ASP A 67 -12.29 12.41 -8.89
N LEU A 68 -12.32 11.30 -8.13
CA LEU A 68 -11.62 10.05 -8.48
C LEU A 68 -12.26 9.27 -9.64
N ALA A 69 -13.50 9.59 -10.00
CA ALA A 69 -14.24 8.91 -11.07
C ALA A 69 -14.13 9.62 -12.42
N SER A 70 -13.61 10.86 -12.44
CA SER A 70 -13.40 11.66 -13.66
C SER A 70 -12.08 11.35 -14.34
#